data_AF-A0A2U0HXJ5-F1
#
_entry.id   AF-A0A2U0HXJ5-F1
#
_cell.length_a   1.000
_cell.length_b   1.000
_cell.length_c   1.000
_cell.angle_alpha   90.00
_cell.angle_beta   90.00
_cell.angle_gamma   90.00
#
_symmetry.space_group_name_H-M   'P 1'
#
loop_
_entity.id
_entity.type
_entity.pdbx_description
1 polymer ?
#
loop_
_entity_poly.entity_id
_entity_poly.type
_entity_poly.pdbx_seq_one_letter_code
_entity_poly.pdbx_strand_id
1 'polypeptide(L)'
;MKKILLTLTIGILLASCSDKKAEIKAENSVDFDVTKNVNEAELKYVDRWNQIELSHTDDKYGEWGGDTDIILVYSDGKNYYAKYAKYLGSYEPPEPPKENEEIKKWYEYKKLERGIDSIELNSEQIELIETSILELTKLKINSKSSFSHSGIVNRVISRDSSLIIEDYPSNKWSEFQKLKNSIMNK
;
A
#
# COMPACT_ATOMS: atom_id res chain seq x y z
N MET A 1 0.48 -45.81 -78.30
CA MET A 1 0.67 -46.95 -77.36
C MET A 1 2.00 -46.77 -76.64
N LYS A 2 2.01 -47.10 -75.33
CA LYS A 2 3.10 -46.93 -74.35
C LYS A 2 3.30 -45.50 -73.86
N LYS A 3 3.59 -45.20 -72.59
CA LYS A 3 3.31 -45.75 -71.25
C LYS A 3 4.14 -44.83 -70.33
N ILE A 4 3.59 -44.45 -69.17
CA ILE A 4 4.33 -44.28 -67.89
C ILE A 4 5.24 -43.02 -67.82
N LEU A 5 4.80 -41.98 -67.09
CA LEU A 5 5.11 -41.70 -65.67
C LEU A 5 6.45 -40.94 -65.50
N LEU A 6 6.39 -39.67 -65.09
CA LEU A 6 7.15 -39.22 -63.92
C LEU A 6 6.53 -37.96 -63.31
N THR A 7 6.17 -38.14 -62.06
CA THR A 7 5.68 -37.20 -61.06
C THR A 7 6.66 -36.07 -60.75
N LEU A 8 6.15 -34.85 -60.57
CA LEU A 8 6.65 -33.93 -59.55
C LEU A 8 5.47 -33.15 -58.96
N THR A 9 4.77 -33.77 -58.01
CA THR A 9 3.82 -33.09 -57.13
C THR A 9 4.60 -32.26 -56.13
N ILE A 10 4.64 -30.94 -56.35
CA ILE A 10 5.00 -29.97 -55.31
C ILE A 10 3.75 -29.80 -54.43
N GLY A 11 3.71 -30.52 -53.32
CA GLY A 11 2.73 -30.32 -52.27
C GLY A 11 3.14 -29.12 -51.42
N ILE A 12 2.62 -27.93 -51.75
CA ILE A 12 2.60 -26.83 -50.79
C ILE A 12 1.34 -27.04 -49.95
N LEU A 13 1.55 -27.61 -48.76
CA LEU A 13 0.60 -27.54 -47.64
C LEU A 13 0.44 -26.06 -47.28
N LEU A 14 -0.51 -25.37 -47.90
CA LEU A 14 -1.12 -24.19 -47.31
C LEU A 14 -2.05 -24.69 -46.19
N ALA A 15 -1.44 -25.02 -45.05
CA ALA A 15 -2.12 -24.94 -43.78
C ALA A 15 -2.48 -23.46 -43.58
N SER A 16 -3.65 -23.09 -44.10
CA SER A 16 -4.38 -21.93 -43.66
C SER A 16 -4.67 -22.13 -42.18
N CYS A 17 -3.76 -21.65 -41.33
CA CYS A 17 -4.13 -21.18 -40.01
C CYS A 17 -5.13 -20.06 -40.26
N SER A 18 -6.41 -20.43 -40.32
CA SER A 18 -7.50 -19.50 -40.17
C SER A 18 -7.24 -18.77 -38.87
N ASP A 19 -6.91 -17.49 -38.99
CA ASP A 19 -6.89 -16.53 -37.90
C ASP A 19 -8.25 -16.60 -37.22
N LYS A 20 -8.33 -17.43 -36.19
CA LYS A 20 -9.24 -17.15 -35.09
C LYS A 20 -8.69 -15.86 -34.50
N LYS A 21 -9.22 -14.72 -34.96
CA LYS A 21 -9.43 -13.55 -34.10
C LYS A 21 -10.21 -14.06 -32.89
N ALA A 22 -9.49 -14.65 -31.96
CA ALA A 22 -9.85 -14.58 -30.57
C ALA A 22 -9.73 -13.09 -30.28
N GLU A 23 -10.86 -12.39 -30.35
CA GLU A 23 -11.07 -11.26 -29.48
C GLU A 23 -10.70 -11.78 -28.09
N ILE A 24 -9.49 -11.43 -27.64
CA ILE A 24 -9.19 -11.40 -26.22
C ILE A 24 -10.13 -10.32 -25.72
N LYS A 25 -11.37 -10.71 -25.42
CA LYS A 25 -12.16 -10.00 -24.43
C LYS A 25 -11.28 -10.03 -23.20
N ALA A 26 -10.68 -8.89 -22.91
CA ALA A 26 -10.02 -8.62 -21.64
C ALA A 26 -11.12 -8.57 -20.57
N GLU A 27 -11.83 -9.67 -20.34
CA GLU A 27 -12.55 -9.95 -19.12
C GLU A 27 -11.54 -10.57 -18.16
N ASN A 28 -10.67 -9.69 -17.67
CA ASN A 28 -9.97 -9.78 -16.39
C ASN A 28 -9.46 -8.38 -16.07
N SER A 29 -10.33 -7.37 -16.19
CA SER A 29 -10.32 -6.35 -15.17
C SER A 29 -10.69 -7.08 -13.90
N VAL A 30 -9.73 -7.28 -13.00
CA VAL A 30 -10.08 -7.35 -11.57
C VAL A 30 -10.73 -6.00 -11.30
N ASP A 31 -12.03 -5.94 -11.53
CA ASP A 31 -12.85 -4.86 -11.04
C ASP A 31 -12.72 -5.02 -9.52
N PHE A 32 -11.90 -4.16 -8.92
CA PHE A 32 -11.87 -4.01 -7.48
C PHE A 32 -13.21 -3.34 -7.17
N ASP A 33 -14.26 -4.14 -7.22
CA ASP A 33 -15.62 -3.69 -7.07
C ASP A 33 -15.78 -3.28 -5.60
N VAL A 34 -15.58 -1.98 -5.36
CA VAL A 34 -15.79 -1.29 -4.08
C VAL A 34 -17.29 -1.25 -3.74
N THR A 35 -18.18 -1.87 -4.53
CA THR A 35 -19.60 -2.02 -4.17
C THR A 35 -19.96 -3.36 -3.52
N LYS A 36 -18.99 -3.99 -2.85
CA LYS A 36 -19.29 -5.07 -1.91
C LYS A 36 -20.01 -4.48 -0.68
N ASN A 37 -21.32 -4.71 -0.60
CA ASN A 37 -22.21 -4.55 0.55
C ASN A 37 -21.66 -3.74 1.75
N VAL A 38 -22.24 -2.57 1.98
CA VAL A 38 -22.01 -1.61 3.10
C VAL A 38 -22.20 -2.22 4.52
N ASN A 39 -22.43 -3.53 4.64
CA ASN A 39 -22.55 -4.20 5.91
C ASN A 39 -21.20 -4.78 6.32
N GLU A 40 -20.54 -4.00 7.18
CA GLU A 40 -19.30 -4.25 7.94
C GLU A 40 -18.03 -4.32 7.08
N ALA A 41 -17.45 -3.15 6.79
CA ALA A 41 -16.01 -3.05 6.58
C ALA A 41 -15.32 -3.74 7.77
N GLU A 42 -14.48 -4.73 7.50
CA GLU A 42 -13.94 -5.63 8.52
C GLU A 42 -12.48 -5.91 8.21
N LEU A 43 -11.59 -5.40 9.07
CA LEU A 43 -10.15 -5.59 8.96
C LEU A 43 -9.73 -6.98 9.43
N LYS A 44 -10.20 -8.04 8.76
CA LYS A 44 -9.97 -9.45 9.16
C LYS A 44 -8.50 -9.82 9.36
N TYR A 45 -7.61 -9.15 8.66
CA TYR A 45 -6.17 -9.34 8.79
C TYR A 45 -5.61 -8.79 10.11
N VAL A 46 -6.27 -7.78 10.69
CA VAL A 46 -5.96 -7.24 12.01
C VAL A 46 -6.73 -8.06 13.04
N ASP A 47 -6.02 -8.81 13.87
CA ASP A 47 -6.62 -9.65 14.89
C ASP A 47 -5.85 -9.51 16.22
N ARG A 48 -5.98 -10.49 17.13
CA ARG A 48 -5.25 -10.47 18.42
C ARG A 48 -3.75 -10.62 18.27
N TRP A 49 -3.29 -11.15 17.14
CA TRP A 49 -1.90 -11.52 16.89
C TRP A 49 -1.24 -10.55 15.91
N ASN A 50 -2.03 -9.96 15.03
CA ASN A 50 -1.56 -9.08 13.98
C ASN A 50 -2.12 -7.66 14.08
N GLN A 51 -1.30 -6.72 13.64
CA GLN A 51 -1.61 -5.29 13.65
C GLN A 51 -1.04 -4.67 12.37
N ILE A 52 -1.58 -3.51 12.01
CA ILE A 52 -1.16 -2.79 10.81
C ILE A 52 -0.79 -1.36 11.17
N GLU A 53 0.37 -0.93 10.69
CA GLU A 53 0.90 0.41 10.87
C GLU A 53 0.76 1.17 9.56
N LEU A 54 0.07 2.30 9.61
CA LEU A 54 -0.01 3.28 8.54
C LEU A 54 0.88 4.46 8.93
N SER A 55 1.83 4.83 8.09
CA SER A 55 2.76 5.93 8.38
C SER A 55 2.89 6.88 7.20
N HIS A 56 2.79 8.18 7.47
CA HIS A 56 3.03 9.26 6.52
C HIS A 56 4.17 10.13 7.03
N THR A 57 5.14 10.43 6.16
CA THR A 57 6.17 11.44 6.39
C THR A 57 6.04 12.52 5.34
N ASP A 58 5.99 13.78 5.76
CA ASP A 58 5.96 14.93 4.85
C ASP A 58 7.36 15.32 4.34
N ASP A 59 7.48 16.37 3.53
CA ASP A 59 8.74 16.89 3.02
C ASP A 59 9.14 18.24 3.61
N LYS A 60 8.71 18.53 4.85
CA LYS A 60 9.03 19.77 5.55
C LYS A 60 10.53 20.09 5.60
N TYR A 61 11.39 19.07 5.58
CA TYR A 61 12.86 19.17 5.54
C TYR A 61 13.46 18.72 4.18
N GLY A 62 12.67 18.79 3.10
CA GLY A 62 13.10 18.47 1.74
C GLY A 62 13.27 16.98 1.50
N GLU A 63 14.36 16.61 0.82
CA GLU A 63 14.72 15.20 0.52
C GLU A 63 14.89 14.33 1.77
N TRP A 64 15.20 14.94 2.91
CA TRP A 64 15.37 14.25 4.19
C TRP A 64 14.04 13.89 4.87
N GLY A 65 12.92 14.27 4.26
CA GLY A 65 11.59 14.03 4.79
C GLY A 65 11.19 15.08 5.82
N GLY A 66 10.42 14.65 6.81
CA GLY A 66 9.45 15.52 7.43
C GLY A 66 9.10 15.20 8.87
N ASP A 67 8.01 15.82 9.30
CA ASP A 67 7.24 15.31 10.42
C ASP A 67 6.60 13.96 9.99
N THR A 68 6.50 13.03 10.94
CA THR A 68 6.00 11.68 10.70
C THR A 68 4.76 11.42 11.55
N ASP A 69 3.64 11.14 10.89
CA ASP A 69 2.39 10.70 11.49
C ASP A 69 2.28 9.17 11.40
N ILE A 70 2.00 8.51 12.53
CA ILE A 70 1.83 7.06 12.65
C ILE A 70 0.44 6.75 13.19
N ILE A 71 -0.27 5.82 12.54
CA ILE A 71 -1.50 5.21 13.03
C ILE A 71 -1.25 3.70 13.13
N LEU A 72 -1.27 3.16 14.35
CA LEU A 72 -1.18 1.73 14.60
C LEU A 72 -2.55 1.17 14.90
N VAL A 73 -3.05 0.26 14.06
CA VAL A 73 -4.36 -0.38 14.22
C VAL A 73 -4.18 -1.81 14.71
N TYR A 74 -4.92 -2.18 15.77
CA TYR A 74 -4.85 -3.49 16.42
C TYR A 74 -6.23 -3.93 16.92
N SER A 75 -6.39 -5.20 17.30
CA SER A 75 -7.65 -5.72 17.86
C SER A 75 -7.43 -6.50 19.15
N ASP A 76 -8.43 -6.47 20.04
CA ASP A 76 -8.54 -7.37 21.18
C ASP A 76 -9.34 -8.66 20.84
N GLY A 77 -9.62 -8.89 19.55
CA GLY A 77 -10.44 -9.98 19.00
C GLY A 77 -11.95 -9.75 19.09
N LYS A 78 -12.39 -8.59 19.60
CA LYS A 78 -13.79 -8.17 19.59
C LYS A 78 -13.95 -6.82 18.90
N ASN A 79 -13.13 -5.86 19.30
CA ASN A 79 -13.14 -4.50 18.81
C ASN A 79 -11.80 -4.15 18.15
N TYR A 80 -11.83 -3.12 17.31
CA TYR A 80 -10.63 -2.54 16.72
C TYR A 80 -10.25 -1.26 17.45
N TYR A 81 -8.94 -1.04 17.56
CA TYR A 81 -8.37 0.12 18.24
C TYR A 81 -7.29 0.75 17.37
N ALA A 82 -7.06 2.04 17.56
CA ALA A 82 -5.91 2.74 17.00
C ALA A 82 -5.08 3.46 18.07
N LYS A 83 -3.78 3.50 17.84
CA LYS A 83 -2.87 4.48 18.47
C LYS A 83 -2.47 5.50 17.42
N TYR A 84 -2.29 6.74 17.84
CA TYR A 84 -1.74 7.79 16.99
C TYR A 84 -0.47 8.35 17.61
N ALA A 85 0.55 8.63 16.79
CA ALA A 85 1.74 9.32 17.23
C ALA A 85 2.24 10.27 16.13
N LYS A 86 2.67 11.46 16.52
CA LYS A 86 3.33 12.43 15.64
C LYS A 86 4.73 12.72 16.14
N TYR A 87 5.71 12.51 15.27
CA TYR A 87 7.12 12.73 15.52
C TYR A 87 7.64 13.88 14.67
N LEU A 88 8.37 14.83 15.26
CA LEU A 88 8.90 16.00 14.56
C LEU A 88 10.19 15.68 13.84
N GLY A 89 10.26 16.02 12.55
CA GLY A 89 11.51 15.96 11.81
C GLY A 89 12.54 16.98 12.32
N SER A 90 13.78 16.84 11.84
CA SER A 90 14.87 17.76 12.11
C SER A 90 15.81 17.82 10.92
N TYR A 91 16.50 18.95 10.75
CA TYR A 91 17.66 19.05 9.86
C TYR A 91 18.91 18.40 10.47
N GLU A 92 18.91 18.19 11.78
CA GLU A 92 20.00 17.51 12.47
C GLU A 92 19.87 16.00 12.27
N PRO A 93 21.00 15.30 12.01
CA PRO A 93 20.97 13.85 11.97
C PRO A 93 20.54 13.29 13.34
N PRO A 94 19.84 12.13 13.37
CA PRO A 94 19.50 11.50 14.63
C PRO A 94 20.77 11.16 15.43
N GLU A 95 20.68 11.23 16.75
CA GLU A 95 21.76 10.77 17.61
C GLU A 95 22.05 9.29 17.33
N PRO A 96 23.33 8.88 17.32
CA PRO A 96 23.66 7.47 17.19
C PRO A 96 23.03 6.70 18.36
N PRO A 97 22.56 5.45 18.13
CA PRO A 97 22.00 4.63 19.19
C PRO A 97 23.03 4.44 20.31
N LYS A 98 22.59 4.51 21.56
CA LYS A 98 23.48 4.30 22.70
C LYS A 98 23.88 2.83 22.81
N GLU A 99 25.04 2.58 23.38
CA GLU A 99 25.49 1.22 23.67
C GLU A 99 24.46 0.52 24.58
N ASN A 100 23.92 -0.61 24.11
CA ASN A 100 22.84 -1.39 24.75
C ASN A 100 21.43 -0.78 24.68
N GLU A 101 21.18 0.21 23.83
CA GLU A 101 19.83 0.67 23.53
C GLU A 101 19.10 -0.31 22.59
N GLU A 102 17.82 -0.56 22.83
CA GLU A 102 17.00 -1.31 21.89
C GLU A 102 16.93 -0.57 20.55
N ILE A 103 17.04 -1.32 19.46
CA ILE A 103 16.93 -0.75 18.11
C ILE A 103 15.52 -0.22 17.93
N LYS A 104 15.41 1.10 17.84
CA LYS A 104 14.17 1.80 17.58
C LYS A 104 13.90 1.91 16.08
N LYS A 105 12.64 2.15 15.72
CA LYS A 105 12.30 2.55 14.35
C LYS A 105 12.87 3.94 14.07
N TRP A 106 13.15 4.22 12.79
CA TRP A 106 13.83 5.45 12.37
C TRP A 106 13.12 6.73 12.85
N TYR A 107 11.78 6.73 12.94
CA TYR A 107 11.00 7.87 13.43
C TYR A 107 10.96 7.99 14.96
N GLU A 108 11.28 6.95 15.71
CA GLU A 108 11.27 6.97 17.19
C GLU A 108 12.54 7.63 17.78
N TYR A 109 13.56 7.86 16.94
CA TYR A 109 14.69 8.72 17.29
C TYR A 109 14.35 10.21 17.24
N LYS A 110 13.19 10.57 16.67
CA LYS A 110 12.70 11.94 16.60
C LYS A 110 11.93 12.31 17.87
N LYS A 111 11.75 13.61 18.09
CA LYS A 111 10.94 14.13 19.20
C LYS A 111 9.46 13.80 18.98
N LEU A 112 8.85 13.07 19.92
CA LEU A 112 7.39 12.91 19.99
C LEU A 112 6.73 14.26 20.32
N GLU A 113 5.85 14.74 19.44
CA GLU A 113 5.04 15.95 19.65
C GLU A 113 3.71 15.61 20.32
N ARG A 114 3.03 14.58 19.82
CA ARG A 114 1.68 14.23 20.23
C ARG A 114 1.46 12.73 20.12
N GLY A 115 0.71 12.16 21.07
CA GLY A 115 0.30 10.76 21.07
C GLY A 115 -1.14 10.58 21.54
N ILE A 116 -1.80 9.54 21.05
CA ILE A 116 -3.06 8.99 21.56
C ILE A 116 -2.80 7.50 21.81
N ASP A 117 -2.92 7.07 23.07
CA ASP A 117 -2.50 5.72 23.47
C ASP A 117 -3.43 4.61 23.01
N SER A 118 -4.74 4.89 22.91
CA SER A 118 -5.73 3.93 22.44
C SER A 118 -7.06 4.64 22.17
N ILE A 119 -7.67 4.37 21.02
CA ILE A 119 -9.03 4.79 20.69
C ILE A 119 -9.79 3.64 20.05
N GLU A 120 -11.00 3.38 20.52
CA GLU A 120 -11.87 2.37 19.88
C GLU A 120 -12.37 2.93 18.54
N LEU A 121 -12.25 2.12 17.48
CA LEU A 121 -12.60 2.50 16.12
C LEU A 121 -14.08 2.22 15.85
N ASN A 122 -14.74 3.16 15.17
CA ASN A 122 -16.09 2.93 14.62
C ASN A 122 -16.02 2.44 13.17
N SER A 123 -17.16 2.05 12.60
CA SER A 123 -17.22 1.50 11.23
C SER A 123 -16.69 2.46 10.16
N GLU A 124 -16.94 3.77 10.28
CA GLU A 124 -16.42 4.78 9.35
C GLU A 124 -14.88 4.86 9.39
N GLN A 125 -14.29 4.77 10.58
CA GLN A 125 -12.84 4.76 10.75
C GLN A 125 -12.21 3.47 10.20
N ILE A 126 -12.90 2.33 10.35
CA ILE A 126 -12.48 1.05 9.78
C ILE A 126 -12.48 1.14 8.24
N GLU A 127 -13.53 1.68 7.65
CA GLU A 127 -13.61 1.94 6.21
C GLU A 127 -12.49 2.88 5.74
N LEU A 128 -12.21 3.96 6.48
CA LEU A 128 -11.10 4.88 6.17
C LEU A 128 -9.73 4.20 6.22
N ILE A 129 -9.53 3.18 7.05
CA ILE A 129 -8.30 2.38 7.06
C ILE A 129 -8.19 1.56 5.78
N GLU A 130 -9.25 0.84 5.40
CA GLU A 130 -9.28 0.03 4.18
C GLU A 130 -9.05 0.88 2.93
N THR A 131 -9.74 2.02 2.83
CA THR A 131 -9.58 2.94 1.69
C THR A 131 -8.21 3.59 1.67
N SER A 132 -7.61 3.90 2.83
CA SER A 132 -6.21 4.37 2.91
C SER A 132 -5.23 3.34 2.36
N ILE A 133 -5.38 2.07 2.74
CA ILE A 133 -4.52 0.98 2.24
C ILE A 133 -4.70 0.81 0.72
N LEU A 134 -5.95 0.86 0.24
CA LEU A 134 -6.25 0.74 -1.19
C LEU A 134 -5.70 1.92 -1.99
N GLU A 135 -5.83 3.16 -1.50
CA GLU A 135 -5.27 4.36 -2.12
C GLU A 135 -3.75 4.22 -2.24
N LEU A 136 -3.06 3.83 -1.16
CA LEU A 136 -1.60 3.68 -1.20
C LEU A 136 -1.16 2.55 -2.15
N THR A 137 -1.89 1.44 -2.17
CA THR A 137 -1.64 0.34 -3.11
C THR A 137 -1.75 0.82 -4.55
N LYS A 138 -2.80 1.58 -4.86
CA LYS A 138 -3.01 2.17 -6.19
C LYS A 138 -1.91 3.17 -6.52
N LEU A 139 -1.50 4.02 -5.58
CA LEU A 139 -0.38 4.93 -5.77
C LEU A 139 0.87 4.11 -6.13
N LYS A 140 1.26 3.16 -5.28
CA LYS A 140 2.48 2.34 -5.48
C LYS A 140 2.53 1.63 -6.83
N ILE A 141 1.41 1.07 -7.30
CA ILE A 141 1.33 0.35 -8.58
C ILE A 141 1.47 1.31 -9.78
N ASN A 142 0.91 2.52 -9.67
CA ASN A 142 0.84 3.47 -10.78
C ASN A 142 1.97 4.51 -10.78
N SER A 143 2.66 4.69 -9.65
CA SER A 143 3.81 5.56 -9.50
C SER A 143 4.96 5.08 -10.39
N LYS A 144 5.43 5.95 -11.29
CA LYS A 144 6.72 5.70 -11.95
C LYS A 144 7.83 5.93 -10.95
N SER A 145 8.81 5.04 -10.92
CA SER A 145 10.06 5.31 -10.22
C SER A 145 10.74 6.53 -10.85
N SER A 146 11.00 7.55 -10.05
CA SER A 146 11.76 8.72 -10.46
C SER A 146 12.65 9.19 -9.31
N PHE A 147 13.77 9.81 -9.67
CA PHE A 147 14.50 10.63 -8.72
C PHE A 147 13.57 11.77 -8.28
N SER A 148 13.47 11.97 -6.98
CA SER A 148 12.61 12.99 -6.39
C SER A 148 13.40 13.81 -5.41
N HIS A 149 13.12 15.10 -5.44
CA HIS A 149 13.62 16.08 -4.49
C HIS A 149 12.66 16.27 -3.29
N SER A 150 11.60 15.46 -3.22
CA SER A 150 10.64 15.41 -2.10
C SER A 150 10.90 14.17 -1.25
N GLY A 151 10.93 14.37 0.07
CA GLY A 151 11.05 13.33 1.09
C GLY A 151 9.71 12.74 1.55
N ILE A 152 8.63 12.92 0.79
CA ILE A 152 7.32 12.33 1.14
C ILE A 152 7.40 10.80 1.03
N VAL A 153 7.12 10.13 2.14
CA VAL A 153 7.10 8.66 2.25
C VAL A 153 5.78 8.23 2.87
N ASN A 154 5.10 7.30 2.20
CA ASN A 154 3.88 6.68 2.70
C ASN A 154 4.08 5.18 2.83
N ARG A 155 3.68 4.61 3.98
CA ARG A 155 3.83 3.17 4.23
C ARG A 155 2.62 2.57 4.91
N VAL A 156 2.37 1.30 4.57
CA VAL A 156 1.49 0.37 5.27
C VAL A 156 2.32 -0.87 5.57
N ILE A 157 2.50 -1.21 6.83
CA ILE A 157 3.31 -2.37 7.25
C ILE A 157 2.53 -3.16 8.29
N SER A 158 2.34 -4.43 8.00
CA SER A 158 1.85 -5.40 8.98
C SER A 158 2.95 -5.83 9.96
N ARG A 159 2.59 -6.19 11.19
CA ARG A 159 3.57 -6.59 12.21
C ARG A 159 4.39 -7.80 11.82
N ASP A 160 3.76 -8.79 11.22
CA ASP A 160 4.42 -9.99 10.69
C ASP A 160 5.10 -9.77 9.35
N SER A 161 5.05 -8.54 8.81
CA SER A 161 5.64 -8.15 7.53
C SER A 161 5.08 -8.90 6.31
N SER A 162 3.93 -9.58 6.43
CA SER A 162 3.33 -10.29 5.28
C SER A 162 2.65 -9.33 4.28
N LEU A 163 2.25 -8.16 4.76
CA LEU A 163 1.87 -6.98 3.98
C LEU A 163 2.86 -5.84 4.22
N ILE A 164 3.52 -5.40 3.14
CA ILE A 164 4.37 -4.19 3.10
C ILE A 164 4.02 -3.42 1.83
N ILE A 165 3.57 -2.19 2.00
CA ILE A 165 3.39 -1.22 0.91
C ILE A 165 4.21 0.00 1.29
N GLU A 166 5.24 0.28 0.51
CA GLU A 166 6.08 1.47 0.69
C GLU A 166 6.12 2.23 -0.63
N ASP A 167 5.58 3.45 -0.61
CA ASP A 167 5.62 4.37 -1.73
C ASP A 167 6.63 5.49 -1.43
N TYR A 168 7.64 5.59 -2.28
CA TYR A 168 8.66 6.63 -2.27
C TYR A 168 9.28 6.75 -3.68
N PRO A 169 9.44 7.98 -4.20
CA PRO A 169 8.78 9.20 -3.73
C PRO A 169 7.26 9.08 -3.86
N SER A 170 6.53 9.53 -2.85
CA SER A 170 5.07 9.42 -2.84
C SER A 170 4.38 10.76 -3.05
N ASN A 171 3.10 10.69 -3.36
CA ASN A 171 2.20 11.83 -3.45
C ASN A 171 1.38 11.98 -2.17
N LYS A 172 0.49 12.96 -2.15
CA LYS A 172 -0.47 13.14 -1.07
C LYS A 172 -1.33 11.89 -0.89
N TRP A 173 -1.37 11.39 0.35
CA TRP A 173 -2.19 10.23 0.75
C TRP A 173 -3.48 10.71 1.40
N SER A 174 -4.50 10.97 0.59
CA SER A 174 -5.63 11.79 0.99
C SER A 174 -6.57 11.11 1.99
N GLU A 175 -6.82 9.82 1.83
CA GLU A 175 -7.64 9.02 2.76
C GLU A 175 -6.95 8.87 4.11
N PHE A 176 -5.62 8.73 4.14
CA PHE A 176 -4.86 8.74 5.41
C PHE A 176 -5.05 10.05 6.17
N GLN A 177 -5.07 11.19 5.48
CA GLN A 177 -5.31 12.48 6.14
C GLN A 177 -6.73 12.57 6.71
N LYS A 178 -7.74 12.00 6.03
CA LYS A 178 -9.10 11.92 6.56
C LYS A 178 -9.18 11.01 7.79
N LEU A 179 -8.56 9.83 7.73
CA LEU A 179 -8.45 8.90 8.85
C LEU A 179 -7.81 9.57 10.07
N LYS A 180 -6.66 10.22 9.86
CA LYS A 180 -5.95 10.96 10.91
C LYS A 180 -6.85 11.99 11.57
N ASN A 181 -7.52 12.82 10.79
CA ASN A 181 -8.43 13.84 11.32
C ASN A 181 -9.61 13.22 12.09
N SER A 182 -10.17 12.11 11.60
CA SER A 182 -11.25 11.39 12.29
C SER A 182 -10.82 10.83 13.65
N ILE A 183 -9.59 10.32 13.75
CA ILE A 183 -9.02 9.83 15.01
C ILE A 183 -8.72 10.99 15.98
N MET A 184 -8.16 12.09 15.48
CA MET A 184 -7.73 13.23 16.30
C MET A 184 -8.87 14.09 16.86
N ASN A 185 -10.07 14.00 16.29
CA ASN A 185 -11.24 14.81 16.64
C ASN A 185 -12.27 14.08 17.54
N LYS A 186 -11.97 12.87 18.00
CA LYS A 186 -12.72 12.20 19.06
C LYS A 186 -12.26 12.71 20.43
#